data_AF-A0A937XWD3-F1
#
_entry.id   AF-A0A937XWD3-F1
#
_cell.length_a   1.000
_cell.length_b   1.000
_cell.length_c   1.000
_cell.angle_alpha   90.00
_cell.angle_beta   90.00
_cell.angle_gamma   90.00
#
_symmetry.space_group_name_H-M   'P 1'
#
loop_
_entity.id
_entity.type
_entity.pdbx_description
1 polymer ?
#
loop_
_entity_poly.entity_id
_entity_poly.type
_entity_poly.pdbx_seq_one_letter_code
_entity_poly.pdbx_strand_id
1 'polypeptide(L)'
;MIRRCFRPFTGANACLVADSALAGQYHLPEPQSIIARQIYDLHALITWAIVLIFIVVFGAMTCAIIRHRKSAGRQAEPFHENITVEIVWAVIPLLILIGTAYPAIKTVIAMSDSPSPEVKIKAAADQSKWGYDCAQEGIGFCSELAAPRGRVGNRAPTGRHYLLESARATSGATRRAILSNQPGPPLWS
;
A
#
# COMPACT_ATOMS: atom_id res chain seq x y z
N MET A 1 13.52 -59.02 -11.18
CA MET A 1 12.35 -59.03 -10.26
C MET A 1 12.61 -58.02 -9.15
N ILE A 2 12.08 -56.79 -9.24
CA ILE A 2 11.72 -55.90 -8.11
C ILE A 2 10.68 -54.94 -8.69
N ARG A 3 9.42 -55.16 -8.31
CA ARG A 3 8.28 -54.27 -8.54
C ARG A 3 8.10 -53.41 -7.28
N ARG A 4 7.45 -52.24 -7.45
CA ARG A 4 6.95 -51.26 -6.45
C ARG A 4 7.95 -50.13 -6.17
N CYS A 5 7.61 -48.85 -6.15
CA CYS A 5 6.29 -48.21 -6.11
C CYS A 5 6.42 -46.78 -6.68
N PHE A 6 6.04 -46.56 -7.94
CA PHE A 6 5.88 -45.23 -8.51
C PHE A 6 4.50 -44.73 -8.08
N ARG A 7 4.43 -43.91 -7.03
CA ARG A 7 3.21 -43.18 -6.66
C ARG A 7 3.21 -41.87 -7.44
N PRO A 8 2.26 -41.63 -8.36
CA PRO A 8 2.12 -40.33 -9.00
C PRO A 8 1.63 -39.33 -7.96
N PHE A 9 2.34 -38.20 -7.88
CA PHE A 9 1.93 -37.02 -7.11
C PHE A 9 0.79 -36.36 -7.87
N THR A 10 -0.39 -36.97 -7.81
CA THR A 10 -1.61 -36.47 -8.43
C THR A 10 -2.10 -35.26 -7.62
N GLY A 11 -1.95 -34.08 -8.23
CA GLY A 11 -2.92 -32.98 -8.18
C GLY A 11 -3.42 -32.54 -6.81
N ALA A 12 -2.69 -31.61 -6.18
CA ALA A 12 -3.27 -30.67 -5.23
C ALA A 12 -3.07 -29.23 -5.77
N ASN A 13 -3.67 -28.95 -6.93
CA ASN A 13 -4.05 -27.59 -7.30
C ASN A 13 -5.33 -27.27 -6.51
N ALA A 14 -5.17 -26.96 -5.23
CA ALA A 14 -6.26 -26.55 -4.36
C ALA A 14 -6.01 -25.11 -3.92
N CYS A 15 -6.98 -24.25 -4.28
CA CYS A 15 -7.21 -22.92 -3.75
C CYS A 15 -6.13 -21.85 -3.97
N LEU A 16 -6.18 -21.21 -5.15
CA LEU A 16 -5.67 -19.84 -5.35
C LEU A 16 -6.81 -18.79 -5.34
N VAL A 17 -7.99 -19.11 -4.78
CA VAL A 17 -9.10 -18.17 -4.69
C VAL A 17 -9.57 -18.02 -3.24
N ALA A 18 -9.40 -16.78 -2.76
CA ALA A 18 -10.10 -16.13 -1.65
C ALA A 18 -9.81 -16.59 -0.22
N ASP A 19 -8.86 -15.91 0.41
CA ASP A 19 -8.90 -15.67 1.86
C ASP A 19 -9.04 -14.15 2.09
N SER A 20 -10.28 -13.66 2.12
CA SER A 20 -10.59 -12.25 2.42
C SER A 20 -10.40 -11.91 3.90
N ALA A 21 -10.24 -12.91 4.77
CA ALA A 21 -10.01 -12.72 6.21
C ALA A 21 -8.53 -12.40 6.51
N LEU A 22 -7.59 -13.02 5.80
CA LEU A 22 -6.16 -12.67 5.83
C LEU A 22 -5.83 -11.38 5.05
N ALA A 23 -6.71 -10.95 4.14
CA ALA A 23 -6.49 -9.77 3.32
C ALA A 23 -6.31 -8.49 4.16
N GLY A 24 -6.96 -8.36 5.32
CA GLY A 24 -6.84 -7.16 6.16
C GLY A 24 -5.47 -6.97 6.84
N GLN A 25 -4.62 -8.01 6.91
CA GLN A 25 -3.31 -7.94 7.57
C GLN A 25 -2.14 -7.72 6.61
N TYR A 26 -2.23 -8.27 5.39
CA TYR A 26 -1.17 -8.21 4.38
C TYR A 26 -1.52 -7.36 3.15
N HIS A 27 -2.78 -6.91 3.07
CA HIS A 27 -3.29 -6.09 1.98
C HIS A 27 -3.77 -4.74 2.52
N LEU A 28 -4.01 -3.80 1.60
CA LEU A 28 -4.55 -2.49 1.94
C LEU A 28 -5.92 -2.62 2.65
N PRO A 29 -6.29 -1.67 3.52
CA PRO A 29 -7.62 -1.61 4.10
C PRO A 29 -8.72 -1.61 3.02
N GLU A 30 -9.91 -2.11 3.37
CA GLU A 30 -11.04 -2.16 2.45
C GLU A 30 -11.38 -0.75 1.92
N PRO A 31 -11.42 -0.56 0.59
CA PRO A 31 -11.63 0.75 0.01
C PRO A 31 -13.04 1.27 0.28
N GLN A 32 -13.13 2.44 0.91
CA GLN A 32 -14.40 3.10 1.25
C GLN A 32 -14.81 4.21 0.24
N SER A 33 -14.03 4.39 -0.83
CA SER A 33 -14.30 5.38 -1.88
C SER A 33 -13.94 4.84 -3.27
N ILE A 34 -14.51 5.45 -4.32
CA ILE A 34 -14.23 5.06 -5.72
C ILE A 34 -12.74 5.22 -6.04
N ILE A 35 -12.12 6.30 -5.58
CA ILE A 35 -10.67 6.54 -5.75
C ILE A 35 -9.87 5.49 -4.96
N ALA A 36 -10.26 5.17 -3.74
CA ALA A 36 -9.60 4.13 -2.95
C ALA A 36 -9.67 2.76 -3.63
N ARG A 37 -10.78 2.45 -4.31
CA ARG A 37 -10.92 1.19 -5.07
C ARG A 37 -9.96 1.15 -6.25
N GLN A 38 -9.81 2.25 -6.98
CA GLN A 38 -8.84 2.32 -8.08
C GLN A 38 -7.40 2.14 -7.61
N ILE A 39 -7.04 2.74 -6.46
CA ILE A 39 -5.71 2.56 -5.84
C ILE A 39 -5.51 1.10 -5.40
N TYR A 40 -6.54 0.48 -4.81
CA TYR A 40 -6.50 -0.92 -4.39
C TYR A 40 -6.25 -1.87 -5.58
N ASP A 41 -7.00 -1.69 -6.66
CA ASP A 41 -6.86 -2.52 -7.87
C ASP A 41 -5.49 -2.31 -8.52
N LEU A 42 -4.97 -1.08 -8.54
CA LEU A 42 -3.63 -0.76 -9.04
C LEU A 42 -2.52 -1.40 -8.18
N HIS A 43 -2.65 -1.33 -6.85
CA HIS A 43 -1.72 -1.97 -5.93
C HIS A 43 -1.69 -3.48 -6.14
N ALA A 44 -2.86 -4.13 -6.25
CA ALA A 44 -2.96 -5.56 -6.51
C ALA A 44 -2.27 -5.93 -7.84
N LEU A 45 -2.48 -5.15 -8.91
CA LEU A 45 -1.87 -5.37 -10.22
C LEU A 45 -0.33 -5.32 -10.14
N ILE A 46 0.22 -4.27 -9.51
CA ILE A 46 1.68 -4.09 -9.41
C ILE A 46 2.29 -5.18 -8.51
N THR A 47 1.65 -5.51 -7.39
CA THR A 47 2.11 -6.58 -6.50
C THR A 47 2.21 -7.92 -7.23
N TRP A 48 1.20 -8.29 -8.04
CA TRP A 48 1.25 -9.51 -8.85
C TRP A 48 2.33 -9.47 -9.94
N ALA A 49 2.55 -8.31 -10.58
CA ALA A 49 3.61 -8.16 -11.55
C ALA A 49 5.00 -8.40 -10.92
N ILE A 50 5.25 -7.87 -9.72
CA ILE A 50 6.51 -8.06 -8.99
C ILE A 50 6.69 -9.54 -8.60
N VAL A 51 5.64 -10.20 -8.07
CA VAL A 51 5.68 -11.62 -7.72
C VAL A 51 6.02 -12.49 -8.94
N LEU A 52 5.43 -12.18 -10.10
CA LEU A 52 5.72 -12.91 -11.33
C LEU A 52 7.19 -12.77 -11.75
N ILE A 53 7.73 -11.56 -11.73
CA ILE A 53 9.15 -11.30 -12.05
C ILE A 53 10.06 -12.03 -11.05
N PHE A 54 9.70 -12.01 -9.76
CA PHE A 54 10.46 -12.70 -8.72
C PHE A 54 10.55 -14.21 -8.99
N ILE A 55 9.43 -14.85 -9.37
CA ILE A 55 9.40 -16.28 -9.73
C ILE A 55 10.28 -16.55 -10.96
N VAL A 56 10.24 -15.68 -11.97
CA VAL A 56 11.08 -15.83 -13.18
C VAL A 56 12.56 -15.79 -12.83
N VAL A 57 12.99 -14.79 -12.05
CA VAL A 57 14.40 -14.63 -11.65
C VAL A 57 14.86 -15.78 -10.76
N PHE A 58 14.07 -16.13 -9.74
CA PHE A 58 14.42 -17.22 -8.81
C PHE A 58 14.41 -18.58 -9.51
N GLY A 59 13.48 -18.79 -10.45
CA GLY A 59 13.44 -19.97 -11.30
C GLY A 59 14.65 -20.08 -12.22
N ALA A 60 15.03 -18.99 -12.90
CA ALA A 60 16.20 -18.95 -13.76
C ALA A 60 17.50 -19.23 -12.98
N MET A 61 17.65 -18.63 -11.80
CA MET A 61 18.77 -18.86 -10.89
C MET A 61 18.84 -20.32 -10.42
N THR A 62 17.70 -20.88 -9.98
CA THR A 62 17.62 -22.27 -9.53
C THR A 62 17.93 -23.25 -10.67
N CYS A 63 17.39 -22.99 -11.87
CA CYS A 63 17.67 -23.78 -13.07
C CYS A 63 19.17 -23.72 -13.45
N ALA A 64 19.77 -22.53 -13.40
CA ALA A 64 21.19 -22.34 -13.68
C ALA A 64 22.07 -23.15 -12.71
N ILE A 65 21.78 -23.09 -11.41
CA ILE A 65 22.53 -23.84 -10.38
C ILE A 65 22.42 -25.36 -10.61
N ILE A 66 21.21 -25.87 -10.88
CA ILE A 66 20.99 -27.32 -11.09
C ILE A 66 21.69 -27.78 -12.37
N ARG A 67 21.57 -27.01 -13.46
CA ARG A 67 22.06 -27.40 -14.80
C ARG A 67 23.57 -27.22 -14.96
N HIS A 68 24.16 -26.19 -14.36
CA HIS A 68 25.59 -25.86 -14.50
C HIS A 68 26.45 -26.32 -13.31
N ARG A 69 25.93 -27.24 -12.47
CA ARG A 69 26.67 -27.79 -11.34
C ARG A 69 27.94 -28.53 -11.79
N LYS A 70 29.06 -28.26 -11.12
CA LYS A 70 30.40 -28.84 -11.42
C LYS A 70 30.42 -30.38 -11.47
N SER A 71 29.60 -31.04 -10.65
CA SER A 71 29.49 -32.51 -10.64
C SER A 71 28.79 -33.11 -11.86
N ALA A 72 28.22 -32.27 -12.75
CA ALA A 72 27.58 -32.70 -13.99
C ALA A 72 28.54 -32.69 -15.21
N GLY A 73 29.85 -32.46 -14.99
CA GLY A 73 30.88 -32.59 -16.02
C GLY A 73 30.84 -31.53 -17.14
N ARG A 74 30.24 -30.35 -16.89
CA ARG A 74 30.19 -29.26 -17.88
C ARG A 74 31.53 -28.54 -17.95
N GLN A 75 32.10 -28.44 -19.15
CA GLN A 75 33.21 -27.55 -19.44
C GLN A 75 32.67 -26.13 -19.67
N ALA A 76 33.35 -25.13 -19.10
CA ALA A 76 32.95 -23.73 -19.27
C ALA A 76 33.35 -23.25 -20.66
N GLU A 77 32.36 -22.98 -21.53
CA GLU A 77 32.63 -22.31 -22.80
C GLU A 77 32.81 -20.79 -22.57
N PRO A 78 33.80 -20.15 -23.21
CA PRO A 78 34.08 -18.73 -23.05
C PRO A 78 33.16 -17.89 -23.95
N PHE A 79 31.88 -17.81 -23.61
CA PHE A 79 30.96 -16.87 -24.25
C PHE A 79 31.15 -15.48 -23.66
N HIS A 80 31.49 -14.50 -24.51
CA HIS A 80 31.83 -13.15 -24.03
C HIS A 80 30.74 -12.11 -24.22
N GLU A 81 29.71 -12.35 -25.02
CA GLU A 81 28.58 -11.42 -25.13
C GLU A 81 27.42 -12.07 -25.88
N ASN A 82 26.21 -11.81 -25.41
CA ASN A 82 25.00 -12.13 -26.16
C ASN A 82 24.07 -10.91 -26.15
N ILE A 83 24.32 -10.02 -27.11
CA ILE A 83 23.53 -8.80 -27.35
C ILE A 83 22.03 -9.12 -27.51
N THR A 84 21.69 -10.29 -28.04
CA THR A 84 20.27 -10.68 -28.22
C THR A 84 19.58 -10.87 -26.88
N VAL A 85 20.22 -11.56 -25.92
CA VAL A 85 19.64 -11.77 -24.58
C VAL A 85 19.59 -10.42 -23.85
N GLU A 86 20.59 -9.56 -24.07
CA GLU A 86 20.65 -8.24 -23.47
C GLU A 86 19.49 -7.33 -23.86
N ILE A 87 19.18 -7.27 -25.14
CA ILE A 87 18.04 -6.50 -25.64
C ILE A 87 16.73 -7.09 -25.12
N VAL A 88 16.58 -8.42 -25.15
CA VAL A 88 15.34 -9.09 -24.71
C VAL A 88 15.04 -8.79 -23.24
N TRP A 89 16.03 -8.89 -22.34
CA TRP A 89 15.79 -8.61 -20.92
C TRP A 89 15.59 -7.13 -20.61
N ALA A 90 16.02 -6.20 -21.47
CA ALA A 90 15.81 -4.77 -21.27
C ALA A 90 14.44 -4.31 -21.79
N VAL A 91 14.00 -4.87 -22.93
CA VAL A 91 12.72 -4.54 -23.57
C VAL A 91 11.53 -5.09 -22.77
N ILE A 92 11.63 -6.30 -22.21
CA ILE A 92 10.52 -6.90 -21.45
C ILE A 92 10.11 -6.04 -20.23
N PRO A 93 11.03 -5.61 -19.34
CA PRO A 93 10.70 -4.70 -18.24
C PRO A 93 10.14 -3.36 -18.70
N LEU A 94 10.65 -2.82 -19.81
CA LEU A 94 10.17 -1.56 -20.38
C LEU A 94 8.70 -1.66 -20.81
N LEU A 95 8.31 -2.73 -21.49
CA LEU A 95 6.93 -2.95 -21.93
C LEU A 95 5.96 -3.11 -20.74
N ILE A 96 6.39 -3.82 -19.68
CA ILE A 96 5.59 -3.96 -18.45
C ILE A 96 5.34 -2.59 -17.82
N LEU A 97 6.35 -1.71 -17.79
CA LEU A 97 6.24 -0.37 -17.24
C LEU A 97 5.23 0.50 -18.01
N ILE A 98 5.25 0.43 -19.35
CA ILE A 98 4.29 1.14 -20.20
C ILE A 98 2.86 0.63 -19.95
N GLY A 99 2.70 -0.69 -19.79
CA GLY A 99 1.40 -1.29 -19.48
C GLY A 99 0.80 -0.83 -18.15
N THR A 100 1.64 -0.66 -17.11
CA THR A 100 1.20 -0.19 -15.79
C THR A 100 1.08 1.34 -15.69
N ALA A 101 1.76 2.09 -16.56
CA ALA A 101 1.69 3.55 -16.59
C ALA A 101 0.29 4.08 -16.92
N TYR A 102 -0.43 3.44 -17.86
CA TYR A 102 -1.77 3.89 -18.26
C TYR A 102 -2.78 3.94 -17.10
N PRO A 103 -3.03 2.85 -16.34
CA PRO A 103 -3.96 2.90 -15.21
C PRO A 103 -3.45 3.86 -14.12
N ALA A 104 -2.14 3.93 -13.86
CA ALA A 104 -1.58 4.83 -12.86
C ALA A 104 -1.88 6.30 -13.17
N ILE A 105 -1.63 6.75 -14.40
CA ILE A 105 -1.90 8.13 -14.82
C ILE A 105 -3.38 8.47 -14.68
N LYS A 106 -4.28 7.56 -15.08
CA LYS A 106 -5.73 7.79 -14.91
C LYS A 106 -6.13 7.98 -13.45
N THR A 107 -5.57 7.19 -12.52
CA THR A 107 -5.89 7.33 -11.09
C THR A 107 -5.41 8.66 -10.51
N VAL A 108 -4.25 9.18 -10.96
CA VAL A 108 -3.72 10.48 -10.51
C VAL A 108 -4.60 11.63 -11.01
N ILE A 109 -5.06 11.57 -12.25
CA ILE A 109 -5.99 12.57 -12.80
C ILE A 109 -7.31 12.53 -12.03
N ALA A 110 -7.87 11.33 -11.83
CA ALA A 110 -9.12 11.15 -11.09
C ALA A 110 -9.04 11.61 -9.62
N MET A 111 -7.85 11.58 -9.01
CA MET A 111 -7.64 12.09 -7.65
C MET A 111 -7.58 13.62 -7.59
N SER A 112 -7.16 14.25 -8.69
CA SER A 112 -6.99 15.71 -8.78
C SER A 112 -8.31 16.41 -9.12
N ASP A 113 -9.22 15.72 -9.83
CA ASP A 113 -10.54 16.23 -10.19
C ASP A 113 -11.54 16.14 -9.01
N SER A 114 -11.59 17.21 -8.19
CA SER A 114 -12.58 17.34 -7.12
C SER A 114 -13.82 18.12 -7.59
N PRO A 115 -15.01 17.51 -7.72
CA PRO A 115 -16.24 18.24 -8.01
C PRO A 115 -16.60 19.17 -6.84
N SER A 116 -17.37 20.24 -7.13
CA SER A 116 -17.84 21.15 -6.08
C SER A 116 -18.60 20.39 -4.99
N PRO A 117 -18.10 20.34 -3.74
CA PRO A 117 -18.70 19.53 -2.71
C PRO A 117 -19.94 20.20 -2.11
N GLU A 118 -20.95 19.39 -1.77
CA GLU A 118 -22.19 19.84 -1.09
C GLU A 118 -21.89 20.32 0.34
N VAL A 119 -20.96 19.66 1.04
CA VAL A 119 -20.52 20.00 2.40
C VAL A 119 -19.03 20.41 2.38
N LYS A 120 -18.73 21.60 2.91
CA LYS A 120 -17.36 22.14 3.00
C LYS A 120 -16.90 22.18 4.45
N ILE A 121 -15.97 21.30 4.80
CA ILE A 121 -15.33 21.24 6.12
C ILE A 121 -13.91 21.78 5.98
N LYS A 122 -13.57 22.80 6.78
CA LYS A 122 -12.19 23.29 6.88
C LYS A 122 -11.53 22.57 8.05
N ALA A 123 -10.50 21.76 7.76
CA ALA A 123 -9.68 21.14 8.79
C ALA A 123 -8.40 21.97 9.03
N ALA A 124 -8.08 22.26 10.29
CA ALA A 124 -6.86 22.92 10.71
C ALA A 124 -6.05 21.97 11.61
N ALA A 125 -4.77 21.77 11.29
CA ALA A 125 -3.86 20.98 12.11
C ALA A 125 -3.17 21.88 13.14
N ASP A 126 -3.16 21.46 14.41
CA ASP A 126 -2.37 22.04 15.49
C ASP A 126 -1.44 20.95 16.08
N GLN A 127 -0.48 21.32 16.94
CA GLN A 127 0.42 20.35 17.56
C GLN A 127 -0.38 19.28 18.33
N SER A 128 -0.45 18.08 17.75
CA SER A 128 -1.16 16.89 18.25
C SER A 128 -2.68 16.99 18.32
N LYS A 129 -3.31 17.92 17.58
CA LYS A 129 -4.78 18.10 17.57
C LYS A 129 -5.27 18.48 16.17
N TRP A 130 -6.49 18.08 15.84
CA TRP A 130 -7.14 18.45 14.59
C TRP A 130 -8.42 19.25 14.89
N GLY A 131 -8.51 20.49 14.41
CA GLY A 131 -9.70 21.33 14.49
C GLY A 131 -10.52 21.22 13.21
N TYR A 132 -11.84 21.12 13.31
CA TYR A 132 -12.76 21.08 12.18
C TYR A 132 -13.77 22.23 12.29
N ASP A 133 -13.93 23.00 11.22
CA ASP A 133 -14.89 24.11 11.10
C ASP A 133 -15.84 23.86 9.92
N CYS A 134 -17.13 23.68 10.21
CA CYS A 134 -18.17 23.51 9.20
C CYS A 134 -18.75 24.88 8.85
N ALA A 135 -18.27 25.48 7.76
CA ALA A 135 -18.61 26.85 7.37
C ALA A 135 -20.11 27.07 7.09
N GLN A 136 -20.86 26.02 6.72
CA GLN A 136 -22.30 26.12 6.42
C GLN A 136 -23.20 25.98 7.67
N GLU A 137 -22.72 25.29 8.70
CA GLU A 137 -23.52 24.98 9.90
C GLU A 137 -23.12 25.83 11.11
N GLY A 138 -21.99 26.57 11.02
CA GLY A 138 -21.50 27.46 12.08
C GLY A 138 -20.96 26.72 13.32
N ILE A 139 -20.77 25.41 13.22
CA ILE A 139 -20.31 24.54 14.31
C ILE A 139 -18.85 24.19 14.05
N GLY A 140 -17.98 24.52 15.02
CA GLY A 140 -16.56 24.13 15.02
C GLY A 140 -16.22 23.28 16.25
N PHE A 141 -15.46 22.21 16.05
CA PHE A 141 -15.05 21.30 17.12
C PHE A 141 -13.57 20.88 16.97
N CYS A 142 -12.91 20.60 18.10
CA CYS A 142 -11.56 20.04 18.11
C CYS A 142 -11.59 18.55 18.41
N SER A 143 -10.73 17.81 17.72
CA SER A 143 -10.48 16.37 17.85
C SER A 143 -9.09 16.19 18.45
N GLU A 144 -9.04 15.73 19.70
CA GLU A 144 -7.80 15.42 20.41
C GLU A 144 -7.67 13.90 20.54
N LEU A 145 -6.45 13.35 20.54
CA LEU A 145 -6.26 11.93 20.82
C LEU A 145 -6.87 11.57 22.17
N ALA A 146 -7.75 10.56 22.21
CA ALA A 146 -8.48 10.19 23.42
C ALA A 146 -7.59 9.56 24.50
N ALA A 147 -6.27 9.40 24.26
CA ALA A 147 -5.32 8.81 25.19
C ALA A 147 -4.94 9.81 26.29
N PRO A 148 -5.51 9.72 27.51
CA PRO A 148 -5.14 10.59 28.60
C PRO A 148 -3.73 10.20 29.05
N ARG A 149 -2.89 11.17 29.43
CA ARG A 149 -1.48 10.91 29.85
C ARG A 149 -1.35 9.86 30.96
N GLY A 150 -2.41 9.58 31.72
CA GLY A 150 -2.48 8.49 32.71
C GLY A 150 -2.57 7.06 32.15
N ARG A 151 -2.92 6.85 30.87
CA ARG A 151 -2.89 5.53 30.20
C ARG A 151 -1.48 5.08 29.78
N VAL A 152 -0.52 6.01 29.71
CA VAL A 152 0.89 5.73 29.36
C VAL A 152 1.62 4.95 30.47
N GLY A 153 1.02 4.82 31.66
CA GLY A 153 1.56 4.11 32.83
C GLY A 153 0.88 2.78 33.19
N ASN A 154 0.22 2.10 32.25
CA ASN A 154 -0.29 0.72 32.42
C ASN A 154 -1.38 0.52 33.50
N ARG A 155 -2.36 1.44 33.62
CA ARG A 155 -3.45 1.37 34.63
C ARG A 155 -4.86 1.06 34.09
N ALA A 156 -5.02 0.74 32.80
CA ALA A 156 -6.31 0.35 32.22
C ALA A 156 -6.12 -0.63 31.04
N PRO A 157 -7.07 -1.55 30.78
CA PRO A 157 -7.00 -2.44 29.63
C PRO A 157 -7.04 -1.65 28.31
N THR A 158 -6.03 -1.85 27.48
CA THR A 158 -5.91 -1.23 26.16
C THR A 158 -6.92 -1.86 25.20
N GLY A 159 -7.92 -1.08 24.76
CA GLY A 159 -8.87 -1.52 23.73
C GLY A 159 -8.23 -1.64 22.34
N ARG A 160 -8.89 -2.36 21.43
CA ARG A 160 -8.38 -2.62 20.06
C ARG A 160 -8.13 -1.35 19.22
N HIS A 161 -8.75 -0.22 19.55
CA HIS A 161 -8.64 1.05 18.84
C HIS A 161 -7.82 2.11 19.61
N TYR A 162 -7.04 1.69 20.59
CA TYR A 162 -6.10 2.57 21.26
C TYR A 162 -5.17 3.24 20.25
N LEU A 163 -4.98 4.56 20.37
CA LEU A 163 -4.26 5.45 19.44
C LEU A 163 -4.97 5.79 18.12
N LEU A 164 -6.13 5.17 17.83
CA LEU A 164 -6.98 5.55 16.69
C LEU A 164 -8.15 6.43 17.13
N GLU A 165 -8.57 6.30 18.40
CA GLU A 165 -9.67 7.05 18.97
C GLU A 165 -9.30 8.52 19.24
N SER A 166 -10.20 9.42 18.83
CA SER A 166 -10.15 10.83 19.20
C SER A 166 -11.38 11.24 20.02
N ALA A 167 -11.17 12.10 21.01
CA ALA A 167 -12.20 12.72 21.80
C ALA A 167 -12.61 14.06 21.17
N ARG A 168 -13.92 14.28 21.05
CA ARG A 168 -14.49 15.53 20.56
C ARG A 168 -14.62 16.53 21.72
N ALA A 169 -14.03 17.70 21.59
CA ALA A 169 -14.28 18.85 22.47
C ALA A 169 -15.21 19.84 21.77
N THR A 170 -16.39 20.11 22.35
CA THR A 170 -17.46 20.94 21.77
C THR A 170 -17.61 22.33 22.41
N SER A 171 -16.64 22.81 23.19
CA SER A 171 -16.82 24.04 23.98
C SER A 171 -16.53 25.33 23.19
N GLY A 172 -17.18 26.44 23.56
CA GLY A 172 -16.96 27.77 22.95
C GLY A 172 -15.53 28.34 23.07
N ALA A 173 -14.67 27.71 23.88
CA ALA A 173 -13.25 28.01 23.95
C ALA A 173 -12.50 27.57 22.67
N THR A 174 -12.97 26.51 22.00
CA THR A 174 -12.39 25.97 20.77
C THR A 174 -12.47 26.96 19.61
N ARG A 175 -13.61 27.64 19.42
CA ARG A 175 -13.76 28.65 18.37
C ARG A 175 -12.79 29.82 18.53
N ARG A 176 -12.51 30.21 19.78
CA ARG A 176 -11.56 31.29 20.08
C ARG A 176 -10.11 30.87 19.82
N ALA A 177 -9.76 29.62 20.15
CA ALA A 177 -8.42 29.07 19.90
C ALA A 177 -8.09 28.89 18.41
N ILE A 178 -9.08 28.49 17.58
CA ILE A 178 -8.91 28.38 16.12
C ILE A 178 -8.74 29.77 15.47
N LEU A 179 -9.48 30.77 15.95
CA LEU A 179 -9.40 32.14 15.43
C LEU A 179 -8.11 32.87 15.83
N SER A 180 -7.53 32.57 17.00
CA SER A 180 -6.28 33.18 17.45
C SER A 180 -5.02 32.61 16.78
N ASN A 181 -5.12 31.44 16.13
CA ASN A 181 -3.99 30.75 15.51
C ASN A 181 -4.06 30.81 13.97
N GLN A 182 -4.44 31.96 13.42
CA GLN A 182 -4.15 32.23 12.01
C GLN A 182 -2.63 32.34 11.85
N PRO A 183 -2.01 31.73 10.84
CA PRO A 183 -0.59 31.90 10.59
C PRO A 183 -0.30 33.40 10.45
N GLY A 184 0.63 33.92 11.26
CA GLY A 184 1.12 35.29 11.10
C GLY A 184 1.61 35.51 9.68
N PRO A 185 1.73 36.78 9.23
CA PRO A 185 2.21 37.09 7.89
C PRO A 185 3.53 36.35 7.60
N PRO A 186 3.76 35.88 6.36
CA PRO A 186 4.98 35.16 6.01
C PRO A 186 6.21 35.98 6.41
N LEU A 187 7.16 35.35 7.09
CA LEU A 187 8.38 36.00 7.61
C LEU A 187 9.39 36.42 6.51
N TRP A 188 8.97 36.38 5.25
CA TRP A 188 9.75 36.88 4.13
C TRP A 188 9.01 38.07 3.51
N SER A 189 9.45 39.25 3.92
CA SER A 189 9.23 40.55 3.27
C SER A 189 10.59 41.15 2.98
#